data_AF-A0A382LJU0-F1
#
_entry.id   AF-A0A382LJU0-F1
#
_cell.length_a   1.000
_cell.length_b   1.000
_cell.length_c   1.000
_cell.angle_alpha   90.00
_cell.angle_beta   90.00
_cell.angle_gamma   90.00
#
_symmetry.space_group_name_H-M   'P 1'
#
loop_
_entity.id
_entity.type
_entity.pdbx_description
1 polymer ?
#
loop_
_entity_poly.entity_id
_entity_poly.type
_entity_poly.pdbx_seq_one_letter_code
_entity_poly.pdbx_strand_id
1 'polypeptide(L)' 'MNITHGLLPGQVLQRNAQNKGHVLITGTAKNGALEYRVLKDGKAVGKFTWTRAGAVEKKRFMLAIGGLPCGGPYQVELRV' A
#
# COMPACT_ATOMS: atom_id res chain seq x y z
N MET A 1 9.41 8.71 -5.83
CA MET A 1 9.42 7.34 -5.29
C MET A 1 9.42 6.39 -6.48
N ASN A 2 10.11 5.25 -6.40
CA ASN A 2 10.08 4.21 -7.43
C ASN A 2 9.67 2.87 -6.80
N ILE A 3 8.59 2.26 -7.28
CA ILE A 3 8.13 0.96 -6.81
C ILE A 3 8.82 -0.12 -7.63
N THR A 4 9.48 -1.06 -6.96
CA THR A 4 10.20 -2.17 -7.62
C THR A 4 9.44 -3.48 -7.54
N HIS A 5 8.49 -3.62 -6.61
CA HIS A 5 7.69 -4.84 -6.45
C HIS A 5 6.33 -4.54 -5.80
N GLY A 6 5.34 -5.39 -6.13
CA GLY A 6 4.15 -5.59 -5.31
C GLY A 6 2.96 -4.67 -5.56
N LEU A 7 3.16 -3.52 -6.23
CA LEU A 7 2.06 -2.63 -6.60
C LEU A 7 2.15 -2.27 -8.08
N LEU A 8 1.36 -2.95 -8.89
CA LEU A 8 1.19 -2.67 -10.32
C LEU A 8 -0.23 -2.15 -10.60
N PRO A 9 -0.41 -1.23 -11.57
CA PRO A 9 -1.73 -0.80 -12.01
C PRO A 9 -2.59 -1.99 -12.44
N GLY A 10 -3.82 -2.09 -11.92
CA GLY A 10 -4.74 -3.17 -12.24
C GLY A 10 -4.41 -4.53 -11.62
N GLN A 11 -3.40 -4.63 -10.75
CA GLN A 11 -3.04 -5.89 -10.11
C GLN A 11 -4.18 -6.44 -9.24
N VAL A 12 -4.52 -7.71 -9.46
CA VAL A 12 -5.47 -8.45 -8.61
C VAL A 12 -4.74 -9.08 -7.45
N LEU A 13 -5.18 -8.78 -6.22
CA LEU A 13 -4.66 -9.40 -5.00
C LEU A 13 -5.44 -10.68 -4.69
N GLN A 14 -4.73 -11.71 -4.24
CA GLN A 14 -5.36 -12.91 -3.70
C GLN A 14 -6.07 -12.59 -2.39
N ARG A 15 -7.28 -13.15 -2.19
CA ARG A 15 -8.06 -13.02 -0.95
C ARG A 15 -7.90 -14.24 -0.06
N ASN A 16 -7.94 -14.03 1.24
CA ASN A 16 -8.09 -15.10 2.22
C ASN A 16 -9.56 -15.49 2.46
N ALA A 17 -9.79 -16.46 3.35
CA ALA A 17 -11.13 -16.94 3.71
C ALA A 17 -12.05 -15.85 4.29
N GLN A 18 -11.48 -14.78 4.84
CA GLN A 18 -12.20 -13.62 5.38
C GLN A 18 -12.46 -12.53 4.31
N ASN A 19 -12.27 -12.85 3.03
CA ASN A 19 -12.41 -11.90 1.92
C ASN A 19 -11.47 -10.69 2.04
N LYS A 20 -10.26 -10.90 2.54
CA LYS A 20 -9.23 -9.86 2.68
C LYS A 20 -7.99 -10.16 1.84
N GLY A 21 -7.47 -9.14 1.17
CA GLY A 21 -6.21 -9.16 0.47
C GLY A 21 -5.03 -8.72 1.34
N HIS A 22 -3.84 -9.15 0.93
CA HIS A 22 -2.55 -8.73 1.48
C HIS A 22 -1.59 -8.40 0.34
N VAL A 23 -0.77 -7.38 0.51
CA VAL A 23 0.25 -7.00 -0.47
C VAL A 23 1.52 -6.54 0.22
N LEU A 24 2.66 -6.97 -0.31
CA LEU A 24 3.99 -6.51 0.09
C LEU A 24 4.54 -5.61 -1.01
N ILE A 25 4.79 -4.35 -0.70
CA ILE A 25 5.28 -3.34 -1.63
C ILE A 25 6.72 -3.01 -1.24
N THR A 26 7.63 -3.04 -2.21
CA THR A 26 9.01 -2.59 -2.01
C THR A 26 9.39 -1.56 -3.06
N GLY A 27 10.31 -0.67 -2.69
CA GLY A 27 10.79 0.33 -3.62
C GLY A 27 11.91 1.18 -3.05
N THR A 28 12.18 2.28 -3.75
CA THR A 28 13.18 3.27 -3.37
C THR A 28 12.58 4.68 -3.28
N ALA A 29 13.09 5.47 -2.34
CA ALA A 29 12.69 6.86 -2.13
C ALA A 29 13.80 7.64 -1.39
N LYS A 30 13.58 8.94 -1.17
CA LYS A 30 14.40 9.72 -0.22
C LYS A 30 14.16 9.19 1.19
N ASN A 31 15.14 9.30 2.09
CA ASN A 31 14.94 8.89 3.49
C ASN A 31 13.86 9.78 4.15
N GLY A 32 13.06 9.19 5.04
CA GLY A 32 11.97 9.89 5.73
C GLY A 32 10.91 8.93 6.24
N ALA A 33 9.82 9.48 6.79
CA ALA A 33 8.72 8.69 7.33
C ALA A 33 7.84 8.17 6.19
N LEU A 34 7.72 6.86 6.04
CA LEU A 34 6.86 6.28 5.02
C LEU A 34 5.43 6.26 5.53
N GLU A 35 4.52 6.83 4.74
CA GLU A 35 3.09 6.78 4.98
C GLU A 35 2.36 6.26 3.74
N TYR A 36 1.20 5.65 3.95
CA TYR A 36 0.35 5.17 2.87
C TYR A 36 -1.12 5.44 3.17
N ARG A 37 -1.94 5.45 2.14
CA ARG A 37 -3.41 5.38 2.24
C ARG A 37 -3.98 4.52 1.12
N VAL A 38 -5.22 4.07 1.30
CA VAL A 38 -5.94 3.27 0.31
C VAL A 38 -7.28 3.94 0.02
N LEU A 39 -7.55 4.18 -1.26
CA LEU A 39 -8.76 4.83 -1.74
C LEU A 39 -9.61 3.85 -2.56
N LYS A 40 -10.93 4.02 -2.48
CA LYS A 40 -11.91 3.48 -3.42
C LYS A 40 -12.79 4.64 -3.88
N ASP A 41 -12.91 4.85 -5.19
CA ASP A 41 -13.69 5.94 -5.77
C ASP A 41 -13.32 7.32 -5.17
N GLY A 42 -12.03 7.55 -4.96
CA GLY A 42 -11.48 8.78 -4.37
C GLY A 42 -11.64 8.92 -2.85
N LYS A 43 -12.29 7.96 -2.17
CA LYS A 43 -12.54 8.01 -0.71
C LYS A 43 -11.67 7.01 0.04
N ALA A 44 -11.17 7.41 1.22
CA ALA A 44 -10.38 6.53 2.06
C ALA A 44 -11.18 5.30 2.50
N VAL A 45 -10.54 4.12 2.45
CA VAL A 45 -11.17 2.85 2.80
C VAL A 45 -10.98 2.58 4.29
N GLY A 46 -12.02 2.80 5.11
CA GLY A 46 -11.99 2.50 6.54
C GLY A 46 -10.77 3.10 7.25
N LYS A 47 -9.95 2.25 7.88
CA LYS A 47 -8.73 2.67 8.60
C LYS A 47 -7.54 3.04 7.70
N PHE A 48 -7.63 2.83 6.39
CA PHE A 48 -6.53 3.07 5.45
C PHE A 48 -6.48 4.55 5.01
N THR A 49 -6.41 5.46 5.98
CA THR A 49 -6.05 6.86 5.77
C THR A 49 -4.52 6.99 5.72
N TRP A 50 -3.98 8.22 5.70
CA TRP A 50 -2.53 8.43 5.84
C TRP A 50 -2.05 7.83 7.16
N THR A 51 -1.52 6.61 7.04
CA THR A 51 -1.08 5.76 8.14
C THR A 51 0.41 5.56 8.03
N ARG A 52 1.12 5.67 9.15
CA ARG A 52 2.56 5.41 9.19
C ARG A 52 2.83 3.93 8.90
N ALA A 53 3.57 3.68 7.84
CA ALA A 53 4.03 2.36 7.40
C ALA A 53 5.40 2.01 7.97
N GLY A 54 6.22 3.02 8.29
CA GLY A 54 7.59 2.83 8.75
C GLY A 54 8.47 4.01 8.34
N ALA A 55 9.68 3.70 7.89
CA ALA A 55 10.64 4.68 7.38
C ALA A 55 11.32 4.16 6.12
N VAL A 56 11.83 5.09 5.31
CA VAL A 56 12.74 4.79 4.20
C VAL A 56 14.16 4.91 4.74
N GLU A 57 14.90 3.81 4.71
CA GLU A 57 16.28 3.72 5.19
C GLU A 57 17.21 3.28 4.06
N LYS A 58 18.40 3.89 3.99
CA LYS A 58 19.36 3.62 2.90
C LYS A 58 18.69 3.71 1.51
N LYS A 59 17.76 4.66 1.34
CA LYS A 59 16.95 4.88 0.14
C LYS A 59 16.02 3.72 -0.25
N ARG A 60 15.75 2.76 0.64
CA ARG A 60 14.89 1.59 0.40
C ARG A 60 13.75 1.55 1.40
N PHE A 61 12.62 0.98 0.98
CA PHE A 61 11.50 0.72 1.87
C PHE A 61 10.81 -0.60 1.57
N MET A 62 10.11 -1.09 2.57
CA MET A 62 9.21 -2.23 2.50
C MET A 62 7.94 -1.89 3.28
N LEU A 63 6.77 -2.15 2.68
CA LEU A 63 5.46 -1.89 3.26
C LEU A 63 4.57 -3.11 3.07
N ALA A 64 4.04 -3.65 4.16
CA ALA A 64 3.01 -4.69 4.13
C ALA A 64 1.63 -4.08 4.41
N ILE A 65 0.71 -4.19 3.46
CA ILE A 65 -0.68 -3.77 3.63
C ILE A 65 -1.54 -5.03 3.74
N GLY A 66 -2.04 -5.28 4.95
CA GLY A 66 -2.97 -6.38 5.23
C GLY A 66 -4.40 -5.90 5.48
N GLY A 67 -5.36 -6.77 5.23
CA GLY A 67 -6.76 -6.52 5.59
C GLY A 67 -7.52 -5.66 4.57
N LEU A 68 -7.01 -5.54 3.33
CA LEU A 68 -7.71 -4.88 2.24
C LEU A 68 -9.02 -5.64 1.95
N PRO A 69 -10.21 -5.02 2.03
CA PRO A 69 -11.45 -5.71 1.67
C PRO A 69 -11.43 -6.20 0.22
N CYS A 70 -12.22 -7.22 -0.11
CA CYS A 70 -12.48 -7.56 -1.50
C CYS A 70 -13.38 -6.50 -2.18
N GLY A 71 -13.35 -6.44 -3.50
CA GLY A 71 -14.22 -5.55 -4.29
C GLY A 71 -13.61 -4.18 -4.54
N GLY A 72 -12.35 -4.15 -4.99
CA GLY A 72 -11.74 -2.96 -5.59
C GLY A 72 -12.46 -2.50 -6.87
N PRO A 73 -11.82 -1.70 -7.74
CA PRO A 73 -10.41 -1.31 -7.70
C PRO A 73 -10.07 -0.41 -6.52
N TYR A 74 -8.81 -0.51 -6.06
CA TYR A 74 -8.27 0.38 -5.05
C TYR A 74 -7.10 1.16 -5.62
N GLN A 75 -6.97 2.41 -5.18
CA GLN A 75 -5.80 3.23 -5.40
C GLN A 75 -4.99 3.26 -4.11
N VAL A 76 -3.78 2.72 -4.17
CA VAL A 76 -2.82 2.80 -3.06
C VAL A 76 -1.89 3.97 -3.33
N GLU A 77 -1.82 4.89 -2.38
CA GLU A 77 -0.92 6.04 -2.45
C GLU A 77 0.12 5.95 -1.36
N LEU A 78 1.35 6.35 -1.68
CA LEU A 78 2.48 6.37 -0.78
C LEU A 78 3.12 7.76 -0.77
N ARG A 79 3.62 8.18 0.39
CA ARG A 79 4.44 9.39 0.54
C ARG A 79 5.56 9.19 1.55
N VAL A 80 6.57 10.06 1.46
CA VAL A 80 7.71 10.14 2.37
C VAL A 80 7.85 11.58 2.86
#